data_AF-A0A9X3XK89-F1
#
_entry.id   AF-A0A9X3XK89-F1
#
_cell.length_a   1.000
_cell.length_b   1.000
_cell.length_c   1.000
_cell.angle_alpha   90.00
_cell.angle_beta   90.00
_cell.angle_gamma   90.00
#
_symmetry.space_group_name_H-M   'P 1'
#
loop_
_entity.id
_entity.type
_entity.pdbx_description
1 polymer ?
#
loop_
_entity_poly.entity_id
_entity_poly.type
_entity_poly.pdbx_seq_one_letter_code
_entity_poly.pdbx_strand_id
1 'polypeptide(L)'
;MDKDISKIQEDIIKKDIRKVEKLWKDVEENNTLEYHLDRMTKDELVKVASNYSVRGITSLKKADAVNKVKEGIINNIDYVLGLLDLDAFLYLEEIIKLDGKKEYFGSELINANYFRNRGIMFTGIDQGKLYVITPKELCDIIKDKLNDNLKSIANNNSDIIKLSAGLIYFYGVLTIEELSKILKEEYNFDFQYEKFKKLLLIGEEVGFDYQIEEDFVYHIDVEDPLFIMEERNKNTDINFAKFDRKTLLKAAKPDYIEENKQANKLEKVLNELFVIDKNILREEIDSFSIAIKNEAPLDEAIDTFLEAYEIESEEENEILKEELKKLSLGVKRWTLKGFTQGEIDNKKKTIVNEEKIRRNDPCPCGSNKKYKKCCGK
;
A
#
# COMPACT_ATOMS: atom_id res chain seq x y z
N MET A 1 21.01 -22.35 8.65
CA MET A 1 20.64 -20.99 8.20
C MET A 1 20.05 -20.14 9.32
N ASP A 2 19.52 -20.74 10.39
CA ASP A 2 18.80 -20.02 11.47
C ASP A 2 19.65 -19.08 12.35
N LYS A 3 20.96 -19.32 12.48
CA LYS A 3 21.84 -18.48 13.31
C LYS A 3 22.12 -17.10 12.71
N ASP A 4 22.08 -16.95 11.39
CA ASP A 4 22.34 -15.66 10.72
C ASP A 4 21.09 -14.76 10.71
N ILE A 5 19.89 -15.36 10.57
CA ILE A 5 18.62 -14.62 10.60
C ILE A 5 18.38 -14.00 11.98
N SER A 6 18.62 -14.75 13.06
CA SER A 6 18.49 -14.24 14.44
C SER A 6 19.44 -13.06 14.72
N LYS A 7 20.66 -13.09 14.17
CA LYS A 7 21.63 -12.00 14.35
C LYS A 7 21.28 -10.77 13.52
N ILE A 8 20.79 -10.96 12.30
CA ILE A 8 20.26 -9.87 11.45
C ILE A 8 19.05 -9.22 12.10
N GLN A 9 18.11 -10.01 12.62
CA GLN A 9 16.94 -9.52 13.37
C GLN A 9 17.36 -8.75 14.63
N GLU A 10 18.30 -9.28 15.42
CA GLU A 10 18.84 -8.57 16.57
C GLU A 10 19.53 -7.25 16.20
N ASP A 11 20.29 -7.22 15.09
CA ASP A 11 20.98 -6.02 14.64
C ASP A 11 20.00 -4.98 14.07
N ILE A 12 18.91 -5.41 13.42
CA ILE A 12 17.79 -4.55 13.02
C ILE A 12 17.11 -3.96 14.26
N ILE A 13 16.73 -4.79 15.23
CA ILE A 13 16.10 -4.35 16.48
C ILE A 13 17.02 -3.38 17.24
N LYS A 14 18.32 -3.68 17.39
CA LYS A 14 19.28 -2.78 18.05
C LYS A 14 19.45 -1.46 17.28
N LYS A 15 19.42 -1.50 15.95
CA LYS A 15 19.50 -0.29 15.11
C LYS A 15 18.25 0.55 15.25
N ASP A 16 17.08 -0.06 15.36
CA ASP A 16 15.81 0.65 15.54
C ASP A 16 15.64 1.18 16.96
N ILE A 17 16.04 0.45 18.00
CA ILE A 17 16.14 0.97 19.37
C ILE A 17 17.06 2.20 19.42
N ARG A 18 18.27 2.11 18.82
CA ARG A 18 19.21 3.25 18.75
C ARG A 18 18.68 4.43 17.95
N LYS A 19 17.85 4.20 16.92
CA LYS A 19 17.17 5.29 16.19
C LYS A 19 16.12 5.94 17.09
N VAL A 20 15.32 5.15 17.79
CA VAL A 20 14.29 5.63 18.72
C VAL A 20 14.93 6.42 19.88
N GLU A 21 16.01 5.92 20.50
CA GLU A 21 16.76 6.64 21.53
C GLU A 21 17.34 7.98 21.03
N LYS A 22 17.72 8.07 19.76
CA LYS A 22 18.21 9.33 19.17
C LYS A 22 17.12 10.36 18.93
N LEU A 23 15.85 9.94 18.83
CA LEU A 23 14.70 10.85 18.69
C LEU A 23 14.44 11.58 20.01
N TRP A 24 14.59 10.90 21.14
CA TRP A 24 14.22 11.41 22.46
C TRP A 24 15.45 11.92 23.20
N LYS A 25 15.71 13.22 23.06
CA LYS A 25 16.77 13.93 23.78
C LYS A 25 16.14 15.00 24.67
N ASP A 26 16.74 15.25 25.82
CA ASP A 26 16.35 16.37 26.69
C ASP A 26 16.31 17.68 25.89
N VAL A 27 15.27 18.47 26.10
CA VAL A 27 15.08 19.76 25.44
C VAL A 27 15.30 20.87 26.45
N GLU A 28 16.07 21.88 26.05
CA GLU A 28 16.23 23.10 26.85
C GLU A 28 14.97 23.99 26.68
N GLU A 29 14.88 25.07 27.44
CA GLU A 29 13.86 26.13 27.26
C GLU A 29 14.07 26.95 25.96
N ASN A 30 14.54 26.31 24.88
CA ASN A 30 14.69 26.89 23.55
C ASN A 30 13.82 26.10 22.56
N ASN A 31 12.79 26.76 22.02
CA ASN A 31 11.84 26.15 21.08
C ASN A 31 11.87 26.79 19.68
N THR A 32 13.05 27.27 19.26
CA THR A 32 13.21 27.84 17.92
C THR A 32 13.40 26.74 16.88
N LEU A 33 12.96 26.97 15.65
CA LEU A 33 13.18 26.03 14.54
C LEU A 33 14.68 25.73 14.32
N GLU A 34 15.52 26.76 14.45
CA GLU A 34 16.97 26.63 14.28
C GLU A 34 17.60 25.70 15.31
N TYR A 35 17.21 25.84 16.58
CA TYR A 35 17.67 24.98 17.67
C TYR A 35 17.40 23.50 17.38
N HIS A 36 16.17 23.20 16.93
CA HIS A 36 15.78 21.83 16.64
C HIS A 36 16.48 21.24 15.40
N LEU A 37 16.65 22.04 14.35
CA LEU A 37 17.38 21.64 13.13
C LEU A 37 18.89 21.40 13.41
N ASP A 38 19.50 22.18 14.30
CA ASP A 38 20.90 21.99 14.65
C ASP A 38 21.15 20.63 15.33
N ARG A 39 20.17 20.15 16.10
CA ARG A 39 20.19 18.84 16.78
C ARG A 39 20.04 17.64 15.84
N MET A 40 19.62 17.85 14.60
CA MET A 40 19.54 16.80 13.57
C MET A 40 20.94 16.46 13.03
N THR A 41 21.13 15.27 12.48
CA THR A 41 22.33 14.93 11.71
C THR A 41 22.33 15.64 10.35
N LYS A 42 23.49 15.67 9.68
CA LYS A 42 23.58 16.26 8.34
C LYS A 42 22.73 15.49 7.31
N ASP A 43 22.66 14.17 7.43
CA ASP A 43 21.84 13.32 6.56
C ASP A 43 20.34 13.59 6.77
N GLU A 44 19.91 13.78 8.03
CA GLU A 44 18.53 14.18 8.33
C GLU A 44 18.20 15.55 7.76
N LEU A 45 19.11 16.53 7.86
CA LEU A 45 18.93 17.83 7.21
C LEU A 45 18.79 17.73 5.68
N VAL A 46 19.56 16.84 5.05
CA VAL A 46 19.44 16.59 3.60
C VAL A 46 18.06 16.02 3.25
N LYS A 47 17.53 15.10 4.06
CA LYS A 47 16.17 14.57 3.89
C LYS A 47 15.10 15.64 4.09
N VAL A 48 15.25 16.50 5.09
CA VAL A 48 14.32 17.63 5.28
C VAL A 48 14.38 18.57 4.06
N ALA A 49 15.59 18.95 3.63
CA ALA A 49 15.79 19.87 2.50
C ALA A 49 15.14 19.39 1.20
N SER A 50 15.19 18.08 0.92
CA SER A 50 14.65 17.51 -0.32
C SER A 50 13.13 17.66 -0.43
N ASN A 51 12.41 17.70 0.69
CA ASN A 51 10.97 17.97 0.74
C ASN A 51 10.60 19.39 0.30
N TYR A 52 11.54 20.33 0.39
CA TYR A 52 11.36 21.74 0.02
C TYR A 52 12.13 22.12 -1.25
N SER A 53 12.56 21.13 -2.05
CA SER A 53 13.37 21.34 -3.26
C SER A 53 14.67 22.12 -3.06
N VAL A 54 15.22 22.10 -1.83
CA VAL A 54 16.48 22.78 -1.49
C VAL A 54 17.67 21.87 -1.79
N ARG A 55 18.56 22.32 -2.68
CA ARG A 55 19.76 21.57 -3.10
C ARG A 55 21.06 22.11 -2.50
N GLY A 56 22.13 21.31 -2.59
CA GLY A 56 23.48 21.74 -2.21
C GLY A 56 23.68 21.92 -0.70
N ILE A 57 23.07 21.04 0.10
CA ILE A 57 23.25 21.01 1.57
C ILE A 57 24.50 20.21 1.96
N THR A 58 24.84 19.17 1.20
CA THR A 58 25.91 18.21 1.53
C THR A 58 27.31 18.83 1.58
N SER A 59 27.57 19.91 0.84
CA SER A 59 28.86 20.61 0.85
C SER A 59 28.99 21.68 1.94
N LEU A 60 27.89 22.06 2.60
CA LEU A 60 27.87 23.16 3.58
C LEU A 60 28.41 22.72 4.95
N LYS A 61 28.91 23.70 5.73
CA LYS A 61 29.11 23.53 7.16
C LYS A 61 27.74 23.38 7.84
N LYS A 62 27.73 22.77 9.03
CA LYS A 62 26.49 22.43 9.75
C LYS A 62 25.59 23.66 9.98
N ALA A 63 26.13 24.76 10.48
CA ALA A 63 25.38 26.00 10.71
C ALA A 63 24.76 26.56 9.42
N ASP A 64 25.53 26.62 8.33
CA ASP A 64 25.03 27.10 7.03
C ASP A 64 23.96 26.17 6.45
N ALA A 65 24.11 24.85 6.66
CA ALA A 65 23.11 23.86 6.28
C ALA A 65 21.80 24.05 7.06
N VAL A 66 21.87 24.28 8.38
CA VAL A 66 20.70 24.55 9.23
C VAL A 66 19.94 25.78 8.73
N ASN A 67 20.65 26.90 8.51
CA ASN A 67 20.04 28.14 8.04
C ASN A 67 19.37 27.97 6.68
N LYS A 68 20.04 27.31 5.74
CA LYS A 68 19.49 27.06 4.41
C LYS A 68 18.25 26.15 4.44
N VAL A 69 18.22 25.17 5.33
CA VAL A 69 17.04 24.30 5.55
C VAL A 69 15.89 25.08 6.18
N LYS A 70 16.18 25.88 7.22
CA LYS A 70 15.21 26.75 7.90
C LYS A 70 14.50 27.69 6.91
N GLU A 71 15.26 28.40 6.08
CA GLU A 71 14.72 29.27 5.03
C GLU A 71 13.88 28.47 4.00
N GLY A 72 14.37 27.29 3.62
CA GLY A 72 13.66 26.37 2.74
C GLY A 72 12.26 25.99 3.24
N ILE A 73 12.19 25.60 4.52
CA ILE A 73 10.95 25.25 5.20
C ILE A 73 9.99 26.45 5.19
N ILE A 74 10.43 27.60 5.71
CA ILE A 74 9.60 28.79 5.85
C ILE A 74 9.04 29.25 4.49
N ASN A 75 9.88 29.29 3.46
CA ASN A 75 9.51 29.81 2.15
C ASN A 75 8.61 28.86 1.33
N ASN A 76 8.63 27.55 1.62
CA ASN A 76 7.97 26.54 0.78
C ASN A 76 7.01 25.63 1.55
N ILE A 77 6.59 26.02 2.76
CA ILE A 77 5.76 25.18 3.63
C ILE A 77 4.41 24.82 3.00
N ASP A 78 3.83 25.73 2.20
CA ASP A 78 2.54 25.52 1.52
C ASP A 78 2.55 24.30 0.60
N TYR A 79 3.69 24.01 -0.02
CA TYR A 79 3.84 22.83 -0.87
C TYR A 79 3.70 21.53 -0.05
N VAL A 80 4.38 21.46 1.10
CA VAL A 80 4.31 20.29 2.00
C VAL A 80 2.92 20.17 2.61
N LEU A 81 2.29 21.28 3.01
CA LEU A 81 0.92 21.27 3.53
C LEU A 81 -0.07 20.75 2.47
N GLY A 82 0.10 21.11 1.19
CA GLY A 82 -0.73 20.62 0.09
C GLY A 82 -0.59 19.12 -0.23
N LEU A 83 0.37 18.44 0.40
CA LEU A 83 0.63 17.00 0.29
C LEU A 83 0.16 16.20 1.51
N LEU A 84 -0.34 16.85 2.56
CA LEU A 84 -0.85 16.16 3.74
C LEU A 84 -2.00 15.24 3.34
N ASP A 85 -2.05 14.07 3.97
CA ASP A 85 -3.26 13.28 4.03
C ASP A 85 -4.11 13.74 5.25
N LEU A 86 -5.32 13.20 5.39
CA LEU A 86 -6.23 13.62 6.45
C LEU A 86 -5.66 13.35 7.85
N ASP A 87 -5.02 12.20 8.06
CA ASP A 87 -4.51 11.82 9.38
C ASP A 87 -3.37 12.75 9.81
N ALA A 88 -2.45 13.07 8.90
CA ALA A 88 -1.40 14.06 9.15
C ALA A 88 -1.99 15.46 9.37
N PHE A 89 -2.98 15.87 8.56
CA PHE A 89 -3.66 17.17 8.74
C PHE A 89 -4.26 17.31 10.14
N LEU A 90 -5.04 16.31 10.59
CA LEU A 90 -5.70 16.34 11.89
C LEU A 90 -4.70 16.34 13.04
N TYR A 91 -3.62 15.58 12.92
CA TYR A 91 -2.56 15.54 13.91
C TYR A 91 -1.82 16.88 14.04
N LEU A 92 -1.48 17.51 12.90
CA LEU A 92 -0.89 18.85 12.89
C LEU A 92 -1.85 19.90 13.46
N GLU A 93 -3.14 19.83 13.10
CA GLU A 93 -4.18 20.72 13.64
C GLU A 93 -4.30 20.63 15.15
N GLU A 94 -4.28 19.43 15.71
CA GLU A 94 -4.31 19.21 17.16
C GLU A 94 -3.10 19.84 17.86
N ILE A 95 -1.89 19.61 17.37
CA ILE A 95 -0.66 20.14 17.99
C ILE A 95 -0.61 21.67 17.92
N ILE A 96 -1.06 22.26 16.82
CA ILE A 96 -1.12 23.72 16.67
C ILE A 96 -2.14 24.34 17.64
N LYS A 97 -3.26 23.65 17.93
CA LYS A 97 -4.24 24.08 18.95
C LYS A 97 -3.68 24.00 20.38
N LEU A 98 -2.65 23.19 20.60
CA LEU A 98 -1.92 23.06 21.86
C LEU A 98 -0.66 23.95 21.89
N ASP A 99 -0.63 25.03 21.10
CA ASP A 99 0.49 25.97 20.99
C ASP A 99 1.84 25.28 20.65
N GLY A 100 1.77 24.20 19.87
CA GLY A 100 2.95 23.52 19.35
C GLY A 100 3.61 22.53 20.31
N LYS A 101 2.99 22.18 21.45
CA LYS A 101 3.56 21.19 22.38
C LYS A 101 2.49 20.21 22.86
N LYS A 102 2.70 18.93 22.59
CA LYS A 102 1.80 17.84 23.00
C LYS A 102 2.58 16.69 23.62
N GLU A 103 2.08 16.16 24.73
CA GLU A 103 2.63 14.94 25.36
C GLU A 103 2.48 13.76 24.39
N TYR A 104 3.56 13.04 24.14
CA TYR A 104 3.64 12.00 23.12
C TYR A 104 3.12 10.65 23.61
N PHE A 105 2.37 9.96 22.76
CA PHE A 105 1.94 8.58 22.96
C PHE A 105 2.50 7.66 21.87
N GLY A 106 2.82 6.40 22.23
CA GLY A 106 3.49 5.45 21.32
C GLY A 106 2.77 5.20 19.98
N SER A 107 1.44 5.33 19.95
CA SER A 107 0.63 5.23 18.73
C SER A 107 0.84 6.37 17.72
N GLU A 108 1.56 7.43 18.10
CA GLU A 108 1.75 8.64 17.29
C GLU A 108 3.09 8.64 16.54
N LEU A 109 3.87 7.56 16.65
CA LEU A 109 5.24 7.47 16.11
C LEU A 109 5.30 7.76 14.61
N ILE A 110 4.33 7.24 13.84
CA ILE A 110 4.27 7.42 12.38
C ILE A 110 4.13 8.91 12.05
N ASN A 111 3.15 9.60 12.66
CA ASN A 111 2.91 11.03 12.44
C ASN A 111 4.08 11.88 12.93
N ALA A 112 4.63 11.58 14.11
CA ALA A 112 5.80 12.28 14.65
C ALA A 112 7.01 12.16 13.70
N ASN A 113 7.30 10.97 13.18
CA ASN A 113 8.36 10.75 12.22
C ASN A 113 8.08 11.43 10.87
N TYR A 114 6.85 11.34 10.36
CA TYR A 114 6.43 12.01 9.12
C TYR A 114 6.73 13.51 9.16
N PHE A 115 6.33 14.19 10.24
CA PHE A 115 6.56 15.64 10.38
C PHE A 115 8.02 15.98 10.71
N ARG A 116 8.72 15.10 11.43
CA ARG A 116 10.16 15.28 11.70
C ARG A 116 11.01 15.16 10.45
N ASN A 117 10.69 14.23 9.55
CA ASN A 117 11.33 14.10 8.24
C ASN A 117 11.09 15.33 7.34
N ARG A 118 10.09 16.17 7.69
CA ARG A 118 9.76 17.44 7.04
C ARG A 118 10.24 18.66 7.84
N GLY A 119 10.87 18.49 9.00
CA GLY A 119 11.35 19.59 9.83
C GLY A 119 10.23 20.48 10.40
N ILE A 120 9.00 19.95 10.49
CA ILE A 120 7.82 20.67 11.03
C ILE A 120 7.62 20.37 12.52
N MET A 121 7.89 19.13 12.92
CA MET A 121 7.80 18.70 14.31
C MET A 121 9.10 18.04 14.75
N PHE A 122 9.35 18.10 16.05
CA PHE A 122 10.51 17.53 16.69
C PHE A 122 10.09 16.79 17.96
N THR A 123 10.99 15.96 18.47
CA THR A 123 10.77 15.10 19.62
C THR A 123 11.70 15.50 20.75
N GLY A 124 11.22 15.41 21.98
CA GLY A 124 11.97 15.88 23.14
C GLY A 124 11.51 15.28 24.46
N ILE A 125 12.42 15.26 25.44
CA ILE A 125 12.14 14.90 26.83
C ILE A 125 12.11 16.18 27.66
N ASP A 126 11.02 16.38 28.39
CA ASP A 126 10.87 17.50 29.33
C ASP A 126 10.25 16.97 30.63
N GLN A 127 10.93 17.19 31.75
CA GLN A 127 10.54 16.69 33.09
C GLN A 127 10.21 15.19 33.13
N GLY A 128 10.96 14.37 32.38
CA GLY A 128 10.76 12.91 32.33
C GLY A 128 9.58 12.45 31.49
N LYS A 129 8.90 13.36 30.78
CA LYS A 129 7.83 13.06 29.83
C LYS A 129 8.29 13.29 28.39
N LEU A 130 7.72 12.53 27.46
CA LEU A 130 7.98 12.65 26.03
C LEU A 130 7.03 13.67 25.41
N TYR A 131 7.56 14.53 24.54
CA TYR A 131 6.76 15.53 23.83
C TYR A 131 7.08 15.56 22.34
N VAL A 132 6.04 15.81 21.55
CA VAL A 132 6.17 16.32 20.19
C VAL A 132 6.03 17.84 20.21
N ILE A 133 6.88 18.49 19.43
CA ILE A 133 7.11 19.92 19.52
C ILE A 133 7.15 20.52 18.11
N THR A 134 6.22 21.42 17.81
CA THR A 134 6.30 22.33 16.67
C THR A 134 6.86 23.66 17.16
N PRO A 135 7.96 24.18 16.57
CA PRO A 135 8.52 25.48 16.92
C PRO A 135 7.50 26.60 16.81
N LYS A 136 7.61 27.62 17.65
CA LYS A 136 6.62 28.71 17.72
C LYS A 136 6.52 29.46 16.37
N GLU A 137 7.64 29.65 15.68
CA GLU A 137 7.66 30.32 14.38
C GLU A 137 6.83 29.54 13.34
N LEU A 138 6.90 28.20 13.36
CA LEU A 138 6.09 27.38 12.47
C LEU A 138 4.63 27.36 12.89
N CYS A 139 4.33 27.38 14.19
CA CYS A 139 2.95 27.47 14.66
C CYS A 139 2.24 28.69 14.11
N ASP A 140 2.89 29.85 14.19
CA ASP A 140 2.32 31.12 13.74
C ASP A 140 2.15 31.15 12.20
N ILE A 141 3.06 30.52 11.45
CA ILE A 141 2.95 30.39 9.98
C ILE A 141 1.83 29.43 9.55
N ILE A 142 1.68 28.30 10.25
CA ILE A 142 0.80 27.20 9.85
C ILE A 142 -0.64 27.44 10.29
N LYS A 143 -0.87 28.07 11.45
CA LYS A 143 -2.20 28.20 12.08
C LYS A 143 -3.30 28.64 11.12
N ASP A 144 -3.07 29.70 10.36
CA ASP A 144 -4.10 30.27 9.47
C ASP A 144 -4.25 29.49 8.15
N LYS A 145 -3.28 28.61 7.85
CA LYS A 145 -3.28 27.73 6.66
C LYS A 145 -4.10 26.45 6.89
N LEU A 146 -4.25 26.01 8.14
CA LEU A 146 -5.08 24.85 8.52
C LEU A 146 -6.57 25.21 8.50
N ASN A 147 -7.13 25.26 7.29
CA ASN A 147 -8.52 25.61 7.04
C ASN A 147 -9.28 24.49 6.31
N ASP A 148 -10.58 24.67 6.13
CA ASP A 148 -11.46 23.66 5.48
C ASP A 148 -11.03 23.34 4.05
N ASN A 149 -10.45 24.29 3.31
CA ASN A 149 -9.94 24.04 1.97
C ASN A 149 -8.74 23.08 2.02
N LEU A 150 -7.77 23.32 2.90
CA LEU A 150 -6.64 22.42 3.08
C LEU A 150 -7.09 21.04 3.60
N LYS A 151 -8.08 21.00 4.50
CA LYS A 151 -8.69 19.75 4.96
C LYS A 151 -9.35 18.97 3.82
N SER A 152 -10.03 19.64 2.90
CA SER A 152 -10.61 19.01 1.70
C SER A 152 -9.54 18.45 0.78
N ILE A 153 -8.43 19.17 0.59
CA ILE A 153 -7.27 18.68 -0.16
C ILE A 153 -6.68 17.43 0.51
N ALA A 154 -6.54 17.46 1.84
CA ALA A 154 -6.01 16.35 2.61
C ALA A 154 -6.89 15.09 2.54
N ASN A 155 -8.22 15.27 2.58
CA ASN A 155 -9.17 14.18 2.32
C ASN A 155 -8.97 13.56 0.93
N ASN A 156 -8.87 14.40 -0.11
CA ASN A 156 -8.65 13.91 -1.47
C ASN A 156 -7.30 13.19 -1.62
N ASN A 157 -6.24 13.70 -0.97
CA ASN A 157 -4.94 13.05 -0.94
C ASN A 157 -5.01 11.67 -0.25
N SER A 158 -5.71 11.54 0.89
CA SER A 158 -5.95 10.26 1.55
C SER A 158 -6.68 9.27 0.64
N ASP A 159 -7.71 9.73 -0.07
CA ASP A 159 -8.46 8.90 -0.99
C ASP A 159 -7.60 8.39 -2.15
N ILE A 160 -6.73 9.24 -2.71
CA ILE A 160 -5.77 8.84 -3.74
C ILE A 160 -4.83 7.76 -3.20
N ILE A 161 -4.19 7.98 -2.05
CA ILE A 161 -3.23 7.02 -1.46
C ILE A 161 -3.91 5.68 -1.17
N LYS A 162 -5.09 5.71 -0.52
CA LYS A 162 -5.81 4.49 -0.14
C LYS A 162 -6.31 3.73 -1.36
N LEU A 163 -6.85 4.41 -2.38
CA LEU A 163 -7.28 3.72 -3.60
C LEU A 163 -6.08 3.18 -4.38
N SER A 164 -4.95 3.88 -4.41
CA SER A 164 -3.70 3.35 -4.95
C SER A 164 -3.30 2.04 -4.27
N ALA A 165 -3.19 2.02 -2.94
CA ALA A 165 -2.83 0.82 -2.19
C ALA A 165 -3.79 -0.34 -2.45
N GLY A 166 -5.10 -0.09 -2.44
CA GLY A 166 -6.11 -1.11 -2.73
C GLY A 166 -6.01 -1.66 -4.17
N LEU A 167 -5.70 -0.83 -5.16
CA LEU A 167 -5.48 -1.29 -6.54
C LEU A 167 -4.21 -2.15 -6.64
N ILE A 168 -3.14 -1.72 -5.97
CA ILE A 168 -1.87 -2.46 -5.92
C ILE A 168 -2.05 -3.83 -5.24
N TYR A 169 -2.84 -3.93 -4.18
CA TYR A 169 -3.19 -5.23 -3.56
C TYR A 169 -3.77 -6.22 -4.59
N PHE A 170 -4.69 -5.78 -5.44
CA PHE A 170 -5.35 -6.66 -6.41
C PHE A 170 -4.57 -6.87 -7.71
N TYR A 171 -3.70 -5.95 -8.09
CA TYR A 171 -2.98 -5.99 -9.36
C TYR A 171 -1.50 -6.38 -9.22
N GLY A 172 -0.97 -6.39 -8.00
CA GLY A 172 0.39 -6.78 -7.67
C GLY A 172 1.38 -5.68 -7.98
N VAL A 173 1.56 -5.36 -9.25
CA VAL A 173 2.54 -4.37 -9.74
C VAL A 173 1.88 -3.48 -10.78
N LEU A 174 2.18 -2.19 -10.81
CA LEU A 174 1.78 -1.28 -11.89
C LEU A 174 2.90 -0.29 -12.15
N THR A 175 2.97 0.25 -13.37
CA THR A 175 3.69 1.52 -13.54
C THR A 175 2.90 2.66 -12.89
N ILE A 176 3.59 3.71 -12.47
CA ILE A 176 2.94 4.92 -11.94
C ILE A 176 1.99 5.53 -12.98
N GLU A 177 2.30 5.42 -14.27
CA GLU A 177 1.45 5.87 -15.36
C GLU A 177 0.15 5.05 -15.47
N GLU A 178 0.25 3.72 -15.43
CA GLU A 178 -0.91 2.82 -15.42
C GLU A 178 -1.83 3.12 -14.24
N LEU A 179 -1.27 3.24 -13.03
CA LEU A 179 -2.03 3.52 -11.82
C LEU A 179 -2.70 4.90 -11.89
N SER A 180 -1.98 5.92 -12.37
CA SER A 180 -2.53 7.26 -12.60
C SER A 180 -3.70 7.22 -13.58
N LYS A 181 -3.57 6.47 -14.68
CA LYS A 181 -4.63 6.33 -15.68
C LYS A 181 -5.88 5.68 -15.10
N ILE A 182 -5.73 4.58 -14.35
CA ILE A 182 -6.84 3.88 -13.70
C ILE A 182 -7.58 4.81 -12.73
N LEU A 183 -6.86 5.54 -11.88
CA LEU A 183 -7.47 6.48 -10.94
C LEU A 183 -8.23 7.63 -11.63
N LYS A 184 -7.71 8.15 -12.74
CA LYS A 184 -8.34 9.22 -13.50
C LYS A 184 -9.58 8.75 -14.25
N GLU A 185 -9.47 7.63 -14.97
CA GLU A 185 -10.52 7.15 -15.88
C GLU A 185 -11.62 6.38 -15.16
N GLU A 186 -11.28 5.61 -14.12
CA GLU A 186 -12.25 4.73 -13.45
C GLU A 186 -12.79 5.31 -12.13
N TYR A 187 -11.99 6.15 -11.45
CA TYR A 187 -12.33 6.70 -10.14
C TYR A 187 -12.49 8.23 -10.13
N ASN A 188 -12.40 8.87 -11.31
CA ASN A 188 -12.63 10.30 -11.54
C ASN A 188 -11.77 11.23 -10.68
N PHE A 189 -10.53 10.85 -10.38
CA PHE A 189 -9.60 11.77 -9.74
C PHE A 189 -8.98 12.73 -10.75
N ASP A 190 -8.70 13.95 -10.29
CA ASP A 190 -7.88 14.91 -11.00
C ASP A 190 -6.66 15.28 -10.15
N PHE A 191 -5.47 15.11 -10.72
CA PHE A 191 -4.21 15.45 -10.08
C PHE A 191 -3.09 15.59 -11.11
N GLN A 192 -2.11 16.41 -10.74
CA GLN A 192 -0.83 16.52 -11.45
C GLN A 192 0.04 15.28 -11.18
N TYR A 193 0.74 14.81 -12.21
CA TYR A 193 1.55 13.58 -12.14
C TYR A 193 2.65 13.65 -11.06
N GLU A 194 3.36 14.76 -10.97
CA GLU A 194 4.40 14.95 -9.93
C GLU A 194 3.82 14.96 -8.52
N LYS A 195 2.63 15.56 -8.33
CA LYS A 195 1.93 15.50 -7.04
C LYS A 195 1.56 14.06 -6.69
N PHE A 196 1.06 13.31 -7.67
CA PHE A 196 0.70 11.91 -7.49
C PHE A 196 1.89 11.05 -7.07
N LYS A 197 3.05 11.19 -7.74
CA LYS A 197 4.30 10.53 -7.35
C LYS A 197 4.66 10.80 -5.88
N LYS A 198 4.51 12.05 -5.43
CA LYS A 198 4.76 12.42 -4.03
C LYS A 198 3.77 11.80 -3.05
N LEU A 199 2.48 11.72 -3.41
CA LEU A 199 1.48 11.06 -2.59
C LEU A 199 1.75 9.56 -2.45
N LEU A 200 2.19 8.89 -3.53
CA LEU A 200 2.59 7.49 -3.46
C LEU A 200 3.77 7.28 -2.51
N LEU A 201 4.82 8.11 -2.60
CA LEU A 201 5.96 8.05 -1.67
C LEU A 201 5.54 8.32 -0.21
N ILE A 202 4.56 9.19 0.00
CA ILE A 202 3.98 9.42 1.32
C ILE A 202 3.28 8.16 1.84
N GLY A 203 2.48 7.49 1.01
CA GLY A 203 1.81 6.26 1.40
C GLY A 203 2.80 5.14 1.77
N GLU A 204 3.88 4.98 1.01
CA GLU A 204 4.98 4.06 1.37
C GLU A 204 5.63 4.47 2.71
N GLU A 205 5.93 5.76 2.91
CA GLU A 205 6.54 6.27 4.16
C GLU A 205 5.67 5.99 5.41
N VAL A 206 4.34 6.07 5.27
CA VAL A 206 3.39 5.86 6.38
C VAL A 206 2.95 4.40 6.54
N GLY A 207 3.49 3.48 5.74
CA GLY A 207 3.35 2.04 5.94
C GLY A 207 2.16 1.41 5.23
N PHE A 208 1.72 1.93 4.09
CA PHE A 208 0.86 1.14 3.19
C PHE A 208 1.67 -0.02 2.57
N ASP A 209 1.01 -1.14 2.29
CA ASP A 209 1.61 -2.40 1.82
C ASP A 209 2.03 -2.36 0.34
N TYR A 210 2.78 -1.33 -0.06
CA TYR A 210 3.44 -1.27 -1.35
C TYR A 210 4.79 -0.57 -1.25
N GLN A 211 5.63 -0.83 -2.24
CA GLN A 211 6.93 -0.19 -2.43
C GLN A 211 6.99 0.49 -3.79
N ILE A 212 7.92 1.44 -3.91
CA ILE A 212 8.17 2.17 -5.14
C ILE A 212 9.63 1.97 -5.55
N GLU A 213 9.84 1.41 -6.74
CA GLU A 213 11.15 1.29 -7.37
C GLU A 213 11.10 1.85 -8.78
N GLU A 214 11.95 2.85 -9.05
CA GLU A 214 11.96 3.60 -10.31
C GLU A 214 10.58 4.19 -10.68
N ASP A 215 9.91 3.60 -11.69
CA ASP A 215 8.57 3.98 -12.15
C ASP A 215 7.51 2.92 -11.85
N PHE A 216 7.85 1.91 -11.04
CA PHE A 216 6.95 0.84 -10.60
C PHE A 216 6.45 1.08 -9.18
N VAL A 217 5.21 0.66 -8.95
CA VAL A 217 4.61 0.52 -7.62
C VAL A 217 4.14 -0.92 -7.51
N TYR A 218 4.57 -1.64 -6.47
CA TYR A 218 4.22 -3.04 -6.30
C TYR A 218 3.92 -3.37 -4.84
N HIS A 219 3.04 -4.35 -4.63
CA HIS A 219 2.67 -4.84 -3.30
C HIS A 219 3.89 -5.49 -2.64
N ILE A 220 4.02 -5.35 -1.31
CA ILE A 220 5.19 -5.88 -0.58
C ILE A 220 5.38 -7.40 -0.71
N ASP A 221 4.29 -8.13 -0.96
CA ASP A 221 4.29 -9.59 -1.15
C ASP A 221 4.65 -10.03 -2.58
N VAL A 222 4.90 -9.10 -3.51
CA VAL A 222 5.36 -9.44 -4.86
C VAL A 222 6.84 -9.80 -4.80
N GLU A 223 7.15 -11.06 -5.10
CA GLU A 223 8.53 -11.57 -5.05
C GLU A 223 9.38 -11.08 -6.23
N ASP A 224 8.80 -11.09 -7.44
CA ASP A 224 9.42 -10.61 -8.67
C ASP A 224 8.46 -9.70 -9.46
N PRO A 225 8.55 -8.36 -9.28
CA PRO A 225 7.68 -7.41 -9.96
C PRO A 225 7.78 -7.45 -11.49
N LEU A 226 8.97 -7.75 -12.03
CA LEU A 226 9.17 -7.80 -13.48
C LEU A 226 8.51 -9.04 -14.07
N PHE A 227 8.70 -10.20 -13.44
CA PHE A 227 8.04 -11.44 -13.85
C PHE A 227 6.51 -11.31 -13.85
N ILE A 228 5.92 -10.81 -12.75
CA ILE A 228 4.46 -10.64 -12.67
C ILE A 228 3.96 -9.71 -13.78
N MET A 229 4.68 -8.61 -14.05
CA MET A 229 4.33 -7.68 -15.11
C MET A 229 4.43 -8.32 -16.50
N GLU A 230 5.48 -9.09 -16.78
CA GLU A 230 5.67 -9.81 -18.05
C GLU A 230 4.55 -10.82 -18.29
N GLU A 231 4.26 -11.69 -17.31
CA GLU A 231 3.18 -12.67 -17.41
C GLU A 231 1.81 -12.00 -17.56
N ARG A 232 1.55 -10.94 -16.80
CA ARG A 232 0.32 -10.15 -16.91
C ARG A 232 0.14 -9.57 -18.32
N ASN A 233 1.21 -9.11 -18.95
CA ASN A 233 1.17 -8.49 -20.25
C ASN A 233 0.93 -9.50 -21.38
N LYS A 234 1.20 -10.80 -21.17
CA LYS A 234 0.80 -11.88 -22.09
C LYS A 234 -0.72 -12.04 -22.16
N ASN A 235 -1.44 -11.69 -21.09
CA ASN A 235 -2.90 -11.74 -21.02
C ASN A 235 -3.55 -10.51 -21.69
N THR A 236 -3.37 -10.38 -23.01
CA THR A 236 -3.88 -9.23 -23.81
C THR A 236 -5.40 -9.21 -23.95
N ASP A 237 -6.06 -10.37 -23.86
CA ASP A 237 -7.51 -10.53 -24.06
C ASP A 237 -8.35 -10.12 -22.84
N ILE A 238 -7.72 -9.81 -21.70
CA ILE A 238 -8.42 -9.38 -20.48
C ILE A 238 -7.98 -7.97 -20.08
N ASN A 239 -8.93 -7.15 -19.67
CA ASN A 239 -8.68 -5.87 -19.00
C ASN A 239 -8.51 -6.08 -17.50
N PHE A 240 -8.12 -5.04 -16.76
CA PHE A 240 -8.11 -5.08 -15.31
C PHE A 240 -9.50 -5.32 -14.72
N ALA A 241 -9.57 -6.16 -13.68
CA ALA A 241 -10.79 -6.37 -12.91
C ALA A 241 -11.19 -5.06 -12.24
N LYS A 242 -12.48 -4.71 -12.27
CA LYS A 242 -12.99 -3.48 -11.66
C LYS A 242 -13.43 -3.73 -10.23
N PHE A 243 -13.04 -2.84 -9.33
CA PHE A 243 -13.39 -2.91 -7.91
C PHE A 243 -14.14 -1.65 -7.50
N ASP A 244 -15.16 -1.80 -6.65
CA ASP A 244 -15.80 -0.63 -6.07
C ASP A 244 -14.89 0.03 -5.02
N ARG A 245 -15.12 1.33 -4.76
CA ARG A 245 -14.31 2.09 -3.81
C ARG A 245 -14.26 1.47 -2.42
N LYS A 246 -15.36 0.88 -1.93
CA LYS A 246 -15.41 0.29 -0.58
C LYS A 246 -14.51 -0.95 -0.50
N THR A 247 -14.46 -1.74 -1.56
CA THR A 247 -13.55 -2.89 -1.66
C THR A 247 -12.09 -2.44 -1.66
N LEU A 248 -11.74 -1.42 -2.45
CA LEU A 248 -10.38 -0.88 -2.45
C LEU A 248 -9.96 -0.29 -1.10
N LEU A 249 -10.84 0.47 -0.44
CA LEU A 249 -10.56 1.05 0.87
C LEU A 249 -10.37 0.01 1.98
N LYS A 250 -10.98 -1.18 1.84
CA LYS A 250 -10.69 -2.31 2.73
C LYS A 250 -9.33 -2.90 2.44
N ALA A 251 -9.01 -3.12 1.16
CA ALA A 251 -7.76 -3.70 0.70
C ALA A 251 -6.54 -2.79 0.94
N ALA A 252 -6.76 -1.49 1.10
CA ALA A 252 -5.71 -0.51 1.40
C ALA A 252 -5.17 -0.59 2.84
N LYS A 253 -5.82 -1.34 3.73
CA LYS A 253 -5.37 -1.43 5.12
C LYS A 253 -4.13 -2.32 5.21
N PRO A 254 -3.11 -1.94 6.00
CA PRO A 254 -2.00 -2.83 6.28
C PRO A 254 -2.48 -4.19 6.79
N ASP A 255 -1.80 -5.25 6.37
CA ASP A 255 -2.09 -6.65 6.72
C ASP A 255 -3.51 -7.11 6.30
N TYR A 256 -4.05 -6.53 5.23
CA TYR A 256 -5.36 -6.92 4.73
C TYR A 256 -5.35 -8.30 4.08
N ILE A 257 -6.10 -9.22 4.69
CA ILE A 257 -6.38 -10.55 4.14
C ILE A 257 -7.77 -10.58 3.52
N GLU A 258 -7.86 -10.86 2.22
CA GLU A 258 -9.14 -10.95 1.50
C GLU A 258 -9.99 -12.13 2.03
N GLU A 259 -11.26 -11.87 2.32
CA GLU A 259 -12.19 -12.92 2.69
C GLU A 259 -12.47 -13.86 1.51
N ASN A 260 -12.20 -15.15 1.71
CA ASN A 260 -12.47 -16.19 0.71
C ASN A 260 -13.35 -17.30 1.30
N LYS A 261 -14.44 -17.65 0.61
CA LYS A 261 -15.38 -18.68 1.08
C LYS A 261 -14.74 -20.06 1.20
N GLN A 262 -13.82 -20.38 0.30
CA GLN A 262 -13.12 -21.66 0.30
C GLN A 262 -12.04 -21.69 1.40
N ALA A 263 -11.35 -20.57 1.64
CA ALA A 263 -10.46 -20.40 2.80
C ALA A 263 -11.22 -20.63 4.11
N ASN A 264 -12.39 -20.01 4.28
CA ASN A 264 -13.23 -20.20 5.48
C ASN A 264 -13.75 -21.64 5.66
N LYS A 265 -13.82 -22.44 4.58
CA LYS A 265 -14.15 -23.87 4.67
C LYS A 265 -12.94 -24.68 5.08
N LEU A 266 -11.80 -24.43 4.44
CA LEU A 266 -10.53 -25.06 4.79
C LEU A 266 -10.17 -24.81 6.25
N GLU A 267 -10.33 -23.57 6.73
CA GLU A 267 -10.15 -23.19 8.13
C GLU A 267 -11.01 -24.04 9.08
N LYS A 268 -12.26 -24.33 8.72
CA LYS A 268 -13.13 -25.19 9.54
C LYS A 268 -12.67 -26.64 9.54
N VAL A 269 -12.31 -27.18 8.37
CA VAL A 269 -11.82 -28.55 8.23
C VAL A 269 -10.55 -28.74 9.06
N LEU A 270 -9.58 -27.82 8.94
CA LEU A 270 -8.31 -27.92 9.67
C LEU A 270 -8.50 -27.77 11.18
N ASN A 271 -9.42 -26.93 11.65
CA ASN A 271 -9.74 -26.84 13.08
C ASN A 271 -10.49 -28.07 13.65
N GLU A 272 -11.13 -28.88 12.80
CA GLU A 272 -11.75 -30.15 13.22
C GLU A 272 -10.71 -31.27 13.33
N LEU A 273 -9.65 -31.22 12.51
CA LEU A 273 -8.60 -32.23 12.46
C LEU A 273 -7.44 -31.93 13.43
N PHE A 274 -7.14 -30.65 13.67
CA PHE A 274 -5.97 -30.21 14.42
C PHE A 274 -6.33 -29.14 15.45
N VAL A 275 -5.52 -29.07 16.52
CA VAL A 275 -5.62 -28.00 17.53
C VAL A 275 -4.68 -26.87 17.13
N ILE A 276 -5.19 -25.87 16.43
CA ILE A 276 -4.41 -24.74 15.89
C ILE A 276 -4.99 -23.42 16.40
N ASP A 277 -4.13 -22.44 16.65
CA ASP A 277 -4.60 -21.07 16.88
C ASP A 277 -5.22 -20.50 15.60
N LYS A 278 -6.38 -19.87 15.74
CA LYS A 278 -7.13 -19.34 14.60
C LYS A 278 -6.36 -18.29 13.80
N ASN A 279 -5.54 -17.46 14.46
CA ASN A 279 -4.77 -16.43 13.76
C ASN A 279 -3.62 -17.06 12.98
N ILE A 280 -2.92 -18.03 13.57
CA ILE A 280 -1.84 -18.78 12.90
C ILE A 280 -2.39 -19.45 11.62
N LEU A 281 -3.50 -20.18 11.74
CA LEU A 281 -4.12 -20.84 10.60
C LEU A 281 -4.52 -19.85 9.49
N ARG A 282 -4.99 -18.65 9.88
CA ARG A 282 -5.34 -17.60 8.93
C ARG A 282 -4.11 -17.07 8.18
N GLU A 283 -2.99 -16.89 8.88
CA GLU A 283 -1.71 -16.46 8.29
C GLU A 283 -1.14 -17.54 7.34
N GLU A 284 -1.29 -18.82 7.67
CA GLU A 284 -0.86 -19.93 6.80
C GLU A 284 -1.70 -19.99 5.51
N ILE A 285 -3.03 -19.83 5.61
CA ILE A 285 -3.92 -19.79 4.45
C ILE A 285 -3.63 -18.56 3.57
N ASP A 286 -3.30 -17.42 4.18
CA ASP A 286 -2.89 -16.23 3.44
C ASP A 286 -1.54 -16.43 2.76
N SER A 287 -0.57 -17.06 3.42
CA SER A 287 0.73 -17.44 2.84
C SER A 287 0.56 -18.34 1.60
N PHE A 288 -0.32 -19.34 1.66
CA PHE A 288 -0.68 -20.13 0.48
C PHE A 288 -1.29 -19.26 -0.62
N SER A 289 -2.18 -18.34 -0.27
CA SER A 289 -2.81 -17.42 -1.24
C SER A 289 -1.78 -16.49 -1.90
N ILE A 290 -0.79 -16.01 -1.14
CA ILE A 290 0.35 -15.22 -1.64
C ILE A 290 1.21 -16.04 -2.59
N ALA A 291 1.52 -17.30 -2.27
CA ALA A 291 2.26 -18.19 -3.18
C ALA A 291 1.52 -18.36 -4.52
N ILE A 292 0.19 -18.52 -4.50
CA ILE A 292 -0.63 -18.61 -5.71
C ILE A 292 -0.63 -17.29 -6.50
N LYS A 293 -0.62 -16.13 -5.83
CA LYS A 293 -0.50 -14.81 -6.45
C LYS A 293 0.85 -14.60 -7.15
N ASN A 294 1.93 -15.17 -6.58
CA ASN A 294 3.28 -15.16 -7.13
C ASN A 294 3.54 -16.23 -8.22
N GLU A 295 2.50 -16.96 -8.66
CA GLU A 295 2.63 -18.05 -9.65
C GLU A 295 3.55 -19.20 -9.22
N ALA A 296 3.68 -19.45 -7.91
CA ALA A 296 4.35 -20.66 -7.45
C ALA A 296 3.65 -21.92 -8.03
N PRO A 297 4.41 -22.98 -8.37
CA PRO A 297 3.81 -24.25 -8.80
C PRO A 297 2.82 -24.76 -7.76
N LEU A 298 1.60 -25.09 -8.20
CA LEU A 298 0.51 -25.42 -7.29
C LEU A 298 0.84 -26.61 -6.39
N ASP A 299 1.48 -27.65 -6.93
CA ASP A 299 1.86 -28.84 -6.15
C ASP A 299 2.90 -28.48 -5.08
N GLU A 300 3.89 -27.64 -5.39
CA GLU A 300 4.89 -27.17 -4.41
C GLU A 300 4.27 -26.30 -3.31
N ALA A 301 3.33 -25.43 -3.68
CA ALA A 301 2.61 -24.60 -2.70
C ALA A 301 1.70 -25.44 -1.78
N ILE A 302 1.08 -26.49 -2.32
CA ILE A 302 0.28 -27.45 -1.54
C ILE A 302 1.18 -28.24 -0.60
N ASP A 303 2.27 -28.80 -1.10
CA ASP A 303 3.21 -29.58 -0.29
C ASP A 303 3.77 -28.72 0.85
N THR A 304 4.22 -27.50 0.55
CA THR A 304 4.70 -26.53 1.54
C THR A 304 3.66 -26.23 2.62
N PHE A 305 2.40 -26.04 2.23
CA PHE A 305 1.32 -25.80 3.20
C PHE A 305 1.09 -27.01 4.11
N LEU A 306 1.14 -28.22 3.55
CA LEU A 306 0.85 -29.46 4.28
C LEU A 306 2.02 -29.96 5.13
N GLU A 307 3.26 -29.52 4.87
CA GLU A 307 4.45 -29.87 5.65
C GLU A 307 4.34 -29.52 7.14
N ALA A 308 3.55 -28.51 7.50
CA ALA A 308 3.31 -28.12 8.89
C ALA A 308 2.40 -29.11 9.65
N TYR A 309 1.76 -30.05 8.95
CA TYR A 309 0.72 -30.91 9.49
C TYR A 309 1.15 -32.39 9.49
N GLU A 310 1.07 -33.03 10.66
CA GLU A 310 1.30 -34.47 10.79
C GLU A 310 0.06 -35.25 10.32
N ILE A 311 -0.10 -35.41 9.00
CA ILE A 311 -1.23 -36.13 8.38
C ILE A 311 -0.88 -37.62 8.23
N GLU A 312 -1.53 -38.48 9.00
CA GLU A 312 -1.27 -39.93 8.97
C GLU A 312 -2.05 -40.68 7.87
N SER A 313 -3.25 -40.18 7.51
CA SER A 313 -4.13 -40.83 6.55
C SER A 313 -3.91 -40.29 5.13
N GLU A 314 -3.66 -41.20 4.19
CA GLU A 314 -3.58 -40.86 2.76
C GLU A 314 -4.89 -40.26 2.24
N GLU A 315 -6.04 -40.71 2.76
CA GLU A 315 -7.35 -40.17 2.40
C GLU A 315 -7.52 -38.72 2.88
N GLU A 316 -7.09 -38.40 4.10
CA GLU A 316 -7.15 -37.04 4.64
C GLU A 316 -6.22 -36.10 3.87
N ASN A 317 -5.02 -36.58 3.53
CA ASN A 317 -4.06 -35.84 2.72
C ASN A 317 -4.67 -35.46 1.36
N GLU A 318 -5.25 -36.41 0.64
CA GLU A 318 -5.88 -36.15 -0.65
C GLU A 318 -7.09 -35.20 -0.55
N ILE A 319 -7.89 -35.30 0.51
CA ILE A 319 -8.99 -34.34 0.76
C ILE A 319 -8.44 -32.92 0.94
N LEU A 320 -7.41 -32.73 1.75
CA LEU A 320 -6.82 -31.41 1.99
C LEU A 320 -6.20 -30.83 0.72
N LYS A 321 -5.47 -31.64 -0.07
CA LYS A 321 -4.97 -31.24 -1.39
C LYS A 321 -6.08 -30.76 -2.31
N GLU A 322 -7.20 -31.49 -2.38
CA GLU A 322 -8.35 -31.09 -3.20
C GLU A 322 -9.01 -29.79 -2.71
N GLU A 323 -9.10 -29.56 -1.40
CA GLU A 323 -9.61 -28.30 -0.86
C GLU A 323 -8.68 -27.11 -1.13
N LEU A 324 -7.35 -27.31 -1.11
CA LEU A 324 -6.34 -26.32 -1.49
C LEU A 324 -6.37 -26.01 -2.99
N LYS A 325 -6.53 -27.03 -3.85
CA LYS A 325 -6.74 -26.83 -5.30
C LYS A 325 -8.00 -25.99 -5.56
N LYS A 326 -9.08 -26.21 -4.81
CA LYS A 326 -10.29 -25.37 -4.92
C LYS A 326 -10.04 -23.95 -4.44
N LEU A 327 -9.24 -23.78 -3.39
CA LEU A 327 -8.86 -22.46 -2.87
C LEU A 327 -8.08 -21.68 -3.92
N SER A 328 -7.08 -22.29 -4.56
CA SER A 328 -6.23 -21.62 -5.56
C SER A 328 -7.04 -21.08 -6.74
N LEU A 329 -8.10 -21.79 -7.17
CA LEU A 329 -9.02 -21.31 -8.21
C LEU A 329 -9.80 -20.06 -7.83
N GLY A 330 -9.98 -19.80 -6.53
CA GLY A 330 -10.69 -18.65 -5.97
C GLY A 330 -9.80 -17.51 -5.51
N VAL A 331 -8.48 -17.63 -5.60
CA VAL A 331 -7.52 -16.56 -5.29
C VAL A 331 -7.43 -15.60 -6.48
N LYS A 332 -7.52 -14.29 -6.24
CA LYS A 332 -7.28 -13.27 -7.28
C LYS A 332 -5.80 -13.20 -7.58
N ARG A 333 -5.42 -13.32 -8.85
CA ARG A 333 -4.02 -13.39 -9.26
C ARG A 333 -3.59 -12.10 -9.94
N TRP A 334 -2.37 -11.67 -9.67
CA TRP A 334 -1.80 -10.45 -10.23
C TRP A 334 -1.55 -10.56 -11.74
N THR A 335 -1.08 -11.72 -12.20
CA THR A 335 -0.92 -12.05 -13.63
C THR A 335 -2.24 -12.06 -14.39
N LEU A 336 -3.36 -12.31 -13.69
CA LEU A 336 -4.71 -12.29 -14.24
C LEU A 336 -5.41 -10.95 -14.04
N LYS A 337 -4.66 -9.87 -13.79
CA LYS A 337 -5.16 -8.50 -13.65
C LYS A 337 -6.28 -8.37 -12.60
N GLY A 338 -6.16 -9.11 -11.49
CA GLY A 338 -7.10 -9.11 -10.37
C GLY A 338 -8.30 -10.05 -10.52
N PHE A 339 -8.32 -10.91 -11.55
CA PHE A 339 -9.29 -12.00 -11.65
C PHE A 339 -8.78 -13.27 -10.96
N THR A 340 -9.72 -14.14 -10.60
CA THR A 340 -9.45 -15.52 -10.19
C THR A 340 -9.35 -16.44 -11.41
N GLN A 341 -8.63 -17.56 -11.30
CA GLN A 341 -8.59 -18.56 -12.38
C GLN A 341 -9.99 -19.09 -12.69
N GLY A 342 -10.82 -19.32 -11.66
CA GLY A 342 -12.20 -19.77 -11.83
C GLY A 342 -13.07 -18.80 -12.65
N GLU A 343 -12.87 -17.49 -12.51
CA GLU A 343 -13.57 -16.49 -13.34
C GLU A 343 -13.13 -16.54 -14.81
N ILE A 344 -11.83 -16.72 -15.07
CA ILE A 344 -11.28 -16.85 -16.42
C ILE A 344 -11.83 -18.10 -17.11
N ASP A 345 -11.83 -19.23 -16.41
CA ASP A 345 -12.32 -20.50 -16.95
C ASP A 345 -13.82 -20.46 -17.25
N ASN A 346 -14.61 -19.82 -16.39
CA ASN A 346 -16.05 -19.64 -16.60
C ASN A 346 -16.35 -18.72 -17.80
N LYS A 347 -15.54 -17.68 -18.03
CA LYS A 347 -15.65 -16.84 -19.24
C LYS A 347 -15.36 -17.66 -20.50
N LYS A 348 -14.33 -18.52 -20.50
CA LYS A 348 -14.00 -19.40 -21.63
C LYS A 348 -15.09 -20.47 -21.90
N LYS A 349 -15.72 -21.00 -20.85
CA LYS A 349 -16.84 -21.95 -20.95
C LYS A 349 -18.12 -21.32 -21.51
N THR A 350 -18.27 -20.00 -21.38
CA THR A 350 -19.37 -19.28 -22.01
C THR A 350 -19.06 -19.10 -23.50
N ILE A 351 -19.21 -20.19 -24.27
CA ILE A 351 -19.30 -20.13 -25.73
C ILE A 351 -20.35 -19.07 -26.04
N VAL A 352 -19.95 -18.00 -26.72
CA VAL A 352 -20.89 -17.05 -27.32
C VAL A 352 -21.81 -17.92 -28.16
N ASN A 353 -23.07 -18.07 -27.73
CA ASN A 353 -24.08 -18.60 -28.63
C ASN A 353 -24.01 -17.66 -29.84
N GLU A 354 -23.50 -18.16 -30.98
CA GLU A 354 -23.71 -17.51 -32.27
C GLU A 354 -25.19 -17.08 -32.27
N GLU A 355 -25.46 -15.80 -32.54
CA GLU A 355 -26.84 -15.31 -32.58
C GLU A 355 -27.64 -16.31 -33.41
N LYS A 356 -28.53 -17.07 -32.75
CA LYS A 356 -29.33 -18.06 -33.45
C LYS A 356 -30.18 -17.31 -34.46
N ILE A 357 -29.80 -17.37 -35.73
CA ILE A 357 -30.53 -16.75 -36.84
C ILE A 357 -31.97 -17.22 -36.72
N ARG A 358 -32.88 -16.30 -36.38
CA ARG A 358 -34.29 -16.67 -36.19
C ARG A 358 -34.85 -17.00 -37.56
N ARG A 359 -35.82 -17.91 -37.62
CA ARG A 359 -36.46 -18.35 -38.86
C ARG A 359 -36.92 -17.21 -39.79
N ASN A 360 -37.23 -16.03 -39.24
CA ASN A 360 -37.69 -14.87 -39.99
C ASN A 360 -36.62 -13.80 -40.29
N ASP A 361 -35.41 -13.94 -39.76
CA ASP A 361 -34.31 -12.98 -39.96
C ASP A 361 -33.77 -13.06 -41.40
N PRO A 362 -33.13 -11.98 -41.91
CA PRO A 362 -32.44 -12.01 -43.20
C PRO A 362 -31.44 -13.16 -43.26
N CYS A 363 -31.44 -13.88 -44.39
CA CYS A 363 -30.57 -15.03 -44.56
C CYS A 363 -29.12 -14.57 -44.78
N PRO A 364 -28.13 -15.11 -44.05
CA PRO A 364 -26.74 -14.65 -44.10
C PRO A 364 -26.04 -14.92 -45.44
N CYS A 365 -26.62 -15.72 -46.33
CA CYS A 365 -26.07 -16.00 -47.66
C CYS A 365 -26.27 -14.86 -48.69
N GLY A 366 -26.79 -13.70 -48.26
CA GLY A 366 -26.99 -12.53 -49.13
C GLY A 366 -28.17 -12.64 -50.09
N SER A 367 -29.05 -13.64 -49.93
CA SER A 367 -30.18 -13.87 -50.85
C SER A 367 -31.35 -12.90 -50.70
N ASN A 368 -31.29 -11.93 -49.76
CA ASN A 368 -32.38 -11.04 -49.35
C ASN A 368 -33.69 -11.75 -48.95
N LYS A 369 -33.67 -13.06 -48.69
CA LYS A 369 -34.82 -13.84 -48.22
C LYS A 369 -34.72 -14.07 -46.71
N LYS A 370 -35.88 -14.33 -46.06
CA LYS A 370 -35.90 -14.81 -44.66
C LYS A 370 -35.23 -16.18 -44.56
N TYR A 371 -34.50 -16.45 -43.47
CA TYR A 371 -33.72 -17.68 -43.28
C TYR A 371 -34.51 -18.97 -43.56
N LYS A 372 -35.74 -19.10 -43.04
CA LYS A 372 -36.63 -20.26 -43.29
C LYS A 372 -37.03 -20.49 -44.75
N LYS A 373 -36.85 -19.48 -45.62
CA LYS A 373 -37.16 -19.56 -47.06
C LYS A 373 -35.91 -19.73 -47.92
N CYS A 374 -34.73 -19.85 -47.32
CA CYS A 374 -33.45 -19.98 -48.02
C CYS A 374 -32.59 -21.09 -47.39
N CYS A 375 -31.59 -20.76 -46.55
CA CYS A 375 -30.67 -21.73 -45.97
C CYS A 375 -31.28 -22.58 -44.85
N GLY A 376 -32.40 -22.14 -44.24
CA GLY A 376 -33.10 -22.88 -43.19
C GLY A 376 -34.32 -23.68 -43.69
N LYS A 377 -34.28 -24.14 -44.95
CA LYS A 377 -35.31 -25.00 -45.54
C LYS A 377 -35.22 -26.43 -45.05
#